data_AF-A0A9E4IQ15-F1
#
_entry.id   AF-A0A9E4IQ15-F1
#
_cell.length_a   1.000
_cell.length_b   1.000
_cell.length_c   1.000
_cell.angle_alpha   90.00
_cell.angle_beta   90.00
_cell.angle_gamma   90.00
#
_symmetry.space_group_name_H-M   'P 1'
#
loop_
_entity.id
_entity.type
_entity.pdbx_description
1 polymer ?
#
loop_
_entity_poly.entity_id
_entity_poly.type
_entity_poly.pdbx_seq_one_letter_code
_entity_poly.pdbx_strand_id
1 'polypeptide(L)'
;MPTLDPAAGGGPAFAHSSERAFSELLDFYGVSWEYEPTTFVLERDPSGRVLEAFTPDFYLPSYDIYVELTTLQQKLVTRKNRKVRKLRTRYPHVRVKVLHRRATLGLLAKYAQEPVAA
;
A
#
# COMPACT_ATOMS: atom_id res chain seq x y z
N MET A 1 -2.37 -27.60 0.61
CA MET A 1 -3.43 -26.61 0.81
C MET A 1 -3.08 -25.87 2.08
N PRO A 2 -2.61 -24.62 2.05
CA PRO A 2 -2.40 -23.89 3.29
C PRO A 2 -3.78 -23.62 3.89
N THR A 3 -3.98 -24.09 5.11
CA THR A 3 -5.15 -23.78 5.93
C THR A 3 -5.14 -22.28 6.18
N LEU A 4 -6.12 -21.57 5.63
CA LEU A 4 -6.43 -20.21 6.05
C LEU A 4 -6.80 -20.30 7.52
N ASP A 5 -5.87 -19.96 8.42
CA ASP A 5 -6.19 -19.79 9.83
C ASP A 5 -7.22 -18.66 9.94
N PRO A 6 -8.45 -18.94 10.42
CA PRO A 6 -9.45 -17.91 10.66
C PRO A 6 -9.15 -17.31 12.04
N ALA A 7 -8.00 -16.68 12.19
CA ALA A 7 -7.69 -15.92 13.38
C ALA A 7 -8.49 -14.61 13.37
N ALA A 8 -9.50 -14.57 14.24
CA ALA A 8 -10.20 -13.40 14.77
C ALA A 8 -11.12 -12.62 13.81
N GLY A 9 -12.43 -12.78 14.03
CA GLY A 9 -13.47 -11.92 13.48
C GLY A 9 -13.24 -10.47 13.88
N GLY A 10 -12.83 -9.66 12.90
CA GLY A 10 -12.56 -8.23 13.06
C GLY A 10 -11.47 -7.72 12.12
N GLY A 11 -11.45 -8.18 10.86
CA GLY A 11 -10.55 -7.60 9.86
C GLY A 11 -10.78 -6.09 9.71
N PRO A 12 -9.76 -5.31 9.32
CA PRO A 12 -9.87 -3.86 9.20
C PRO A 12 -11.08 -3.46 8.35
N ALA A 13 -11.78 -2.40 8.79
CA ALA A 13 -12.88 -1.82 8.04
C ALA A 13 -12.31 -1.09 6.81
N PHE A 14 -12.10 -1.82 5.73
CA PHE A 14 -11.63 -1.27 4.45
C PHE A 14 -12.54 -0.12 3.99
N ALA A 15 -11.93 0.98 3.57
CA ALA A 15 -12.65 2.14 3.03
C ALA A 15 -13.29 1.80 1.67
N HIS A 16 -12.69 0.91 0.89
CA HIS A 16 -13.15 0.51 -0.44
C HIS A 16 -13.13 -1.01 -0.65
N SER A 17 -14.08 -1.51 -1.45
CA SER A 17 -14.14 -2.94 -1.81
C SER A 17 -12.88 -3.46 -2.53
N SER A 18 -12.08 -2.59 -3.15
CA SER A 18 -10.81 -2.96 -3.76
C SER A 18 -9.71 -3.27 -2.75
N GLU A 19 -9.71 -2.62 -1.58
CA GLU A 19 -8.72 -2.89 -0.54
C GLU A 19 -8.99 -4.26 0.07
N ARG A 20 -10.27 -4.58 0.33
CA ARG A 20 -10.68 -5.92 0.74
C ARG A 20 -10.22 -6.99 -0.27
N ALA A 21 -10.56 -6.81 -1.55
CA ALA A 21 -10.17 -7.78 -2.57
C ALA A 21 -8.64 -7.92 -2.71
N PHE A 22 -7.88 -6.85 -2.44
CA PHE A 22 -6.42 -6.92 -2.44
C PHE A 22 -5.88 -7.66 -1.21
N SER A 23 -6.45 -7.44 -0.02
CA SER A 23 -6.09 -8.20 1.18
C SER A 23 -6.35 -9.70 1.03
N GLU A 24 -7.53 -10.08 0.53
CA GLU A 24 -7.88 -11.48 0.27
C GLU A 24 -6.92 -12.14 -0.72
N LEU A 25 -6.43 -11.38 -1.70
CA LEU A 25 -5.46 -11.86 -2.67
C LEU A 25 -4.07 -12.03 -2.06
N LEU A 26 -3.65 -11.12 -1.19
CA LEU A 26 -2.40 -11.25 -0.43
C LEU A 26 -2.45 -12.47 0.50
N ASP A 27 -3.57 -12.66 1.20
CA ASP A 27 -3.82 -13.84 2.05
C ASP A 27 -3.77 -15.13 1.23
N PHE A 28 -4.39 -15.15 0.05
CA PHE A 28 -4.36 -16.29 -0.86
C PHE A 28 -2.93 -16.68 -1.28
N TYR A 29 -2.05 -15.70 -1.50
CA TYR A 29 -0.63 -15.93 -1.81
C TYR A 29 0.26 -16.09 -0.56
N GLY A 30 -0.30 -16.01 0.65
CA GLY A 30 0.46 -16.10 1.91
C GLY A 30 1.40 -14.91 2.13
N VAL A 31 1.11 -13.75 1.53
CA VAL A 31 1.91 -12.53 1.71
C VAL A 31 1.42 -11.79 2.93
N SER A 32 2.29 -11.57 3.93
CA SER A 32 1.97 -10.76 5.11
C SER A 32 1.74 -9.29 4.74
N TRP A 33 0.71 -8.68 5.33
CA TRP A 33 0.34 -7.30 5.08
C TRP A 33 -0.22 -6.60 6.32
N GLU A 34 -0.12 -5.28 6.31
CA GLU A 34 -0.73 -4.38 7.30
C GLU A 34 -1.51 -3.29 6.57
N TYR A 35 -2.69 -2.92 7.07
CA TYR A 35 -3.56 -1.88 6.48
C TYR A 35 -3.32 -0.53 7.14
N GLU A 36 -3.01 0.48 6.33
CA GLU A 36 -2.72 1.86 6.75
C GLU A 36 -1.78 2.01 7.99
N PRO A 37 -0.68 1.24 8.12
CA PRO A 37 0.06 1.17 9.38
C PRO A 37 0.90 2.41 9.67
N THR A 38 1.16 3.26 8.67
CA THR A 38 2.08 4.39 8.81
C THR A 38 1.60 5.60 8.03
N THR A 39 1.58 6.76 8.70
CA THR A 39 1.28 8.05 8.10
C THR A 39 2.56 8.87 7.98
N PHE A 40 2.92 9.25 6.76
CA PHE A 40 4.08 10.09 6.46
C PHE A 40 3.68 11.55 6.37
N VAL A 41 4.32 12.41 7.16
CA VAL A 41 4.12 13.86 7.07
C VAL A 41 4.97 14.41 5.93
N LEU A 42 4.31 14.94 4.90
CA LEU A 42 4.95 15.45 3.69
C LEU A 42 5.26 16.94 3.78
N GLU A 43 4.44 17.70 4.52
CA GLU A 43 4.59 19.15 4.63
C GLU A 43 4.10 19.65 5.99
N ARG A 44 4.83 20.62 6.56
CA ARG A 44 4.48 21.33 7.79
C ARG A 44 4.56 22.83 7.56
N ASP A 45 3.71 23.58 8.26
CA ASP A 45 3.80 25.05 8.29
C ASP A 45 4.92 25.52 9.22
N PRO A 46 5.27 26.82 9.22
CA PRO A 46 6.31 27.36 10.11
C PRO A 46 6.03 27.19 11.61
N SER A 47 4.76 26.99 11.99
CA SER A 47 4.35 26.69 13.37
C SER A 47 4.42 25.20 13.72
N GLY A 48 4.82 24.35 12.77
CA GLY A 48 4.97 22.90 12.95
C GLY A 48 3.70 22.10 12.68
N ARG A 49 2.57 22.72 12.29
CA ARG A 49 1.32 22.02 11.99
C ARG A 49 1.43 21.26 10.67
N VAL A 50 0.83 20.06 10.62
CA VAL A 50 0.83 19.21 9.42
C VAL A 50 -0.08 19.81 8.35
N LEU A 51 0.48 20.17 7.20
CA LEU A 51 -0.27 20.69 6.05
C LEU A 51 -0.64 19.58 5.05
N GLU A 52 0.26 18.61 4.86
CA GLU A 52 0.03 17.48 3.97
C GLU A 52 0.65 16.22 4.57
N ALA A 53 -0.14 15.15 4.60
CA ALA A 53 0.31 13.82 4.97
C ALA A 53 -0.15 12.78 3.93
N PHE A 54 0.49 11.63 3.98
CA PHE A 54 0.23 10.50 3.10
C PHE A 54 0.31 9.20 3.89
N THR A 55 -0.77 8.44 3.83
CA THR A 55 -0.92 7.14 4.49
C THR A 55 -1.13 6.14 3.37
N PRO A 56 -0.14 5.29 3.06
CA PRO A 56 -0.31 4.26 2.05
C PRO A 56 -1.36 3.24 2.50
N ASP A 57 -2.15 2.75 1.55
CA ASP A 57 -3.22 1.79 1.85
C ASP A 57 -2.70 0.50 2.51
N PHE A 58 -1.54 -0.02 2.07
CA PHE A 58 -0.94 -1.25 2.61
C PHE A 58 0.58 -1.13 2.83
N TYR A 59 1.09 -1.94 3.76
CA TYR A 59 2.51 -2.26 3.90
C TYR A 59 2.69 -3.77 3.83
N LEU A 60 3.73 -4.22 3.12
CA LEU A 60 4.09 -5.63 3.03
C LEU A 60 5.44 -5.85 3.74
N PRO A 61 5.46 -6.29 5.01
CA PRO A 61 6.68 -6.37 5.83
C PRO A 61 7.76 -7.26 5.21
N SER A 62 7.37 -8.41 4.63
CA SER A 62 8.30 -9.36 4.01
C SER A 62 9.10 -8.77 2.85
N TYR A 63 8.59 -7.70 2.24
CA TYR A 63 9.22 -7.02 1.11
C TYR A 63 9.65 -5.60 1.45
N ASP A 64 9.40 -5.13 2.67
CA ASP A 64 9.60 -3.75 3.14
C ASP A 64 9.15 -2.71 2.08
N ILE A 65 7.86 -2.79 1.73
CA ILE A 65 7.28 -1.94 0.68
C ILE A 65 5.87 -1.51 1.03
N TYR A 66 5.60 -0.22 0.80
CA TYR A 66 4.27 0.36 0.88
C TYR A 66 3.57 0.29 -0.48
N VAL A 67 2.27 -0.01 -0.45
CA VAL A 67 1.42 -0.14 -1.62
C VAL A 67 0.25 0.82 -1.49
N GLU A 68 0.04 1.60 -2.55
CA GLU A 68 -1.09 2.51 -2.70
C GLU A 68 -1.96 2.04 -3.87
N LEU A 69 -3.22 1.71 -3.61
CA LEU A 69 -4.18 1.37 -4.64
C LEU A 69 -4.70 2.64 -5.33
N THR A 70 -4.71 2.63 -6.66
CA THR A 70 -5.34 3.71 -7.45
C THR A 70 -6.40 3.15 -8.38
N THR A 71 -7.53 3.87 -8.43
CA THR A 71 -8.49 3.77 -9.53
C THR A 71 -8.02 4.73 -10.62
N LEU A 72 -8.10 4.35 -11.90
CA LEU A 72 -7.53 5.07 -13.06
C LEU A 72 -8.14 6.46 -13.35
N GLN A 73 -8.85 7.08 -12.41
CA GLN A 73 -9.33 8.45 -12.61
C GLN A 73 -8.13 9.40 -12.66
N GLN A 74 -7.77 9.84 -13.86
CA GLN A 74 -6.57 10.64 -14.14
C GLN A 74 -6.39 11.84 -13.18
N LYS A 75 -7.50 12.48 -12.77
CA LYS A 75 -7.46 13.60 -11.82
C LYS A 75 -6.95 13.22 -10.42
N LEU A 76 -7.27 12.02 -9.93
CA LEU A 76 -6.81 11.51 -8.63
C LEU A 76 -5.34 11.06 -8.68
N VAL A 77 -4.92 10.50 -9.82
CA VAL A 77 -3.54 10.08 -10.05
C VAL A 77 -2.58 11.27 -9.96
N THR A 78 -2.94 12.46 -10.45
CA THR A 78 -2.08 13.66 -10.34
C THR A 78 -1.82 14.07 -8.88
N ARG A 79 -2.85 14.05 -8.03
CA ARG A 79 -2.71 14.39 -6.60
C ARG A 79 -1.92 13.32 -5.85
N LYS A 80 -2.23 12.02 -6.06
CA LYS A 80 -1.47 10.91 -5.47
C LYS A 80 0.00 10.93 -5.91
N ASN A 81 0.27 11.15 -7.20
CA ASN A 81 1.65 11.26 -7.71
C ASN A 81 2.42 12.44 -7.13
N ARG A 82 1.76 13.58 -6.89
CA ARG A 82 2.39 14.71 -6.19
C ARG A 82 2.81 14.32 -4.78
N LYS A 83 1.92 13.66 -4.02
CA LYS A 83 2.22 13.19 -2.66
C LYS A 83 3.35 12.16 -2.66
N VAL A 84 3.31 11.18 -3.58
CA VAL A 84 4.37 10.17 -3.71
C VAL A 84 5.72 10.81 -4.08
N ARG A 85 5.75 11.82 -4.95
CA ARG A 85 6.98 12.56 -5.26
C ARG A 85 7.54 13.26 -4.01
N LYS A 86 6.70 13.96 -3.25
CA LYS A 86 7.09 14.59 -1.98
C LYS A 86 7.58 13.55 -0.97
N LEU A 87 6.91 12.40 -0.88
CA LEU A 87 7.34 11.31 -0.02
C LEU A 87 8.73 10.82 -0.40
N ARG A 88 9.00 10.58 -1.69
CA ARG A 88 10.33 10.15 -2.15
C ARG A 88 11.42 11.19 -1.89
N THR A 89 11.10 12.48 -1.96
CA THR A 89 12.04 13.55 -1.61
C THR A 89 12.32 13.57 -0.10
N ARG A 90 11.28 13.42 0.75
CA ARG A 90 11.41 13.56 2.20
C ARG A 90 11.89 12.28 2.90
N TYR A 91 11.49 11.14 2.37
CA TYR A 91 11.73 9.79 2.87
C TYR A 91 12.30 8.92 1.74
N PRO A 92 13.56 9.14 1.32
CA PRO A 92 14.15 8.45 0.18
C PRO A 92 14.34 6.94 0.42
N HIS A 93 14.37 6.51 1.68
CA HIS A 93 14.45 5.10 2.07
C HIS A 93 13.09 4.37 2.01
N VAL A 94 11.97 5.11 1.96
CA VAL A 94 10.64 4.50 1.94
C VAL A 94 10.31 4.06 0.52
N ARG A 95 10.16 2.75 0.34
CA ARG A 95 9.73 2.16 -0.92
C ARG A 95 8.22 2.19 -1.02
N VAL A 96 7.69 2.95 -1.98
CA VAL A 96 6.25 2.99 -2.27
C VAL A 96 5.96 2.67 -3.74
N LYS A 97 4.99 1.79 -3.96
CA LYS A 97 4.43 1.46 -5.29
C LYS A 97 2.96 1.83 -5.37
N VAL A 98 2.60 2.53 -6.44
CA VAL A 98 1.21 2.82 -6.76
C VAL A 98 0.71 1.73 -7.71
N LEU A 99 -0.27 0.94 -7.28
CA LEU A 99 -0.81 -0.18 -8.05
C LEU A 99 -2.18 0.15 -8.61
N HIS A 100 -2.35 -0.13 -9.88
CA HIS A 100 -3.63 0.07 -10.54
C HIS A 100 -4.57 -1.11 -10.27
N ARG A 101 -5.80 -0.82 -9.81
CA ARG A 101 -6.86 -1.79 -9.50
C ARG A 101 -7.01 -2.96 -10.49
N ARG A 102 -6.89 -2.73 -11.80
CA ARG A 102 -7.00 -3.81 -12.82
C ARG A 102 -5.68 -4.54 -13.11
N ALA A 103 -4.55 -3.90 -12.85
CA ALA A 103 -3.23 -4.50 -13.07
C ALA A 103 -2.73 -5.30 -11.85
N THR A 104 -3.36 -5.12 -10.69
CA THR A 104 -2.98 -5.72 -9.41
C THR A 104 -2.93 -7.25 -9.46
N LEU A 105 -3.84 -7.89 -10.21
CA LEU A 105 -3.88 -9.35 -10.38
C LEU A 105 -2.62 -9.91 -11.05
N GLY A 106 -2.10 -9.23 -12.09
CA GLY A 106 -0.92 -9.70 -12.81
C GLY A 106 0.40 -9.44 -12.07
N LEU A 107 0.44 -8.39 -11.24
CA LEU A 107 1.67 -8.01 -10.54
C LEU A 107 1.96 -8.91 -9.33
N LEU A 108 0.92 -9.30 -8.58
CA LEU A 108 1.08 -10.22 -7.45
C LEU A 108 1.55 -11.60 -7.90
N ALA A 109 1.02 -12.11 -9.01
CA ALA A 109 1.51 -13.35 -9.61
C ALA A 109 3.01 -13.29 -9.97
N LYS A 110 3.51 -12.11 -10.39
CA LYS A 110 4.93 -11.93 -10.71
C LYS A 110 5.81 -11.85 -9.45
N TYR A 111 5.41 -11.08 -8.45
CA TYR A 111 6.22 -10.87 -7.24
C TYR A 111 6.12 -12.02 -6.22
N ALA A 112 5.06 -12.84 -6.26
CA ALA A 112 4.99 -14.09 -5.52
C ALA A 112 5.98 -15.16 -6.04
N GLN A 113 6.58 -14.95 -7.21
CA GLN A 113 7.48 -15.91 -7.88
C GLN A 113 8.94 -15.46 -7.90
N GLU A 114 9.27 -14.22 -7.52
CA GLU A 114 10.65 -13.76 -7.41
C GLU A 114 11.10 -13.81 -5.95
N PRO A 115 11.99 -14.76 -5.56
CA PRO A 115 12.67 -14.66 -4.27
C PRO A 115 13.56 -13.43 -4.32
N VAL A 116 13.49 -12.59 -3.27
CA VAL A 116 14.44 -11.50 -3.08
C VAL A 116 15.82 -12.16 -2.96
N ALA A 117 16.65 -12.01 -3.99
CA ALA A 117 18.02 -12.47 -3.95
C ALA A 117 18.71 -11.80 -2.76
N ALA A 118 19.26 -12.65 -1.88
CA ALA A 118 19.96 -12.32 -0.66
C ALA A 118 21.24 -11.51 -0.92
#